data_AF-A0A9Q0XCN4-F1
#
_entry.id   AF-A0A9Q0XCN4-F1
#
_cell.length_a   1.000
_cell.length_b   1.000
_cell.length_c   1.000
_cell.angle_alpha   90.00
_cell.angle_beta   90.00
_cell.angle_gamma   90.00
#
_symmetry.space_group_name_H-M   'P 1'
#
loop_
_entity.id
_entity.type
_entity.pdbx_description
1 polymer ?
#
loop_
_entity_poly.entity_id
_entity_poly.type
_entity_poly.pdbx_seq_one_letter_code
_entity_poly.pdbx_strand_id
1 'polypeptide(L)'
;LILAANRDEFYHRPSKSAEFWDSSSEILSGLDMEEGKEGGTWLGISKKGKMAALTNYMQPKIDKDAKGRGSTTKGDVMYYYGNKGDPEPVFLSPGVYGLSNSLLDTPWKKLQYGKQLFTDVIKRSPDLAKEALVHELIKVMNNQDPIFFASSAVKLPDPAIEDQGKDYILPILNKYAAVCVRCPDYGTRTNTVILIDADGHVTFTERTMLDADVEKWKTSSYQFKLQT
;
A
#
# COMPACT_ATOMS: atom_id res chain seq x y z
N LEU A 1 1.59 11.50 11.10
CA LEU A 1 1.09 10.58 10.04
C LEU A 1 1.57 9.16 10.33
N ILE A 2 0.70 8.15 10.15
CA ILE A 2 1.07 6.74 10.19
C ILE A 2 0.53 6.10 8.90
N LEU A 3 1.41 5.52 8.09
CA LEU A 3 1.08 4.80 6.86
C LEU A 3 1.63 3.38 6.93
N ALA A 4 0.82 2.41 6.51
CA ALA A 4 1.20 1.02 6.32
C ALA A 4 0.71 0.57 4.94
N ALA A 5 1.59 0.04 4.10
CA ALA A 5 1.29 -0.32 2.72
C ALA A 5 1.86 -1.69 2.32
N ASN A 6 1.04 -2.48 1.64
CA ASN A 6 1.45 -3.68 0.94
C ASN A 6 1.62 -3.40 -0.55
N ARG A 7 2.72 -3.88 -1.12
CA ARG A 7 2.88 -4.03 -2.57
C ARG A 7 2.64 -5.49 -2.93
N ASP A 8 1.54 -5.73 -3.63
CA ASP A 8 1.23 -7.03 -4.21
C ASP A 8 1.72 -7.07 -5.66
N GLU A 9 2.53 -8.07 -6.01
CA GLU A 9 3.14 -8.19 -7.32
C GLU A 9 3.58 -9.63 -7.63
N PHE A 10 3.81 -9.95 -8.90
CA PHE A 10 4.50 -11.16 -9.33
C PHE A 10 5.85 -11.31 -8.61
N TYR A 11 6.11 -12.50 -8.08
CA TYR A 11 7.32 -12.78 -7.27
C TYR A 11 8.61 -12.58 -8.07
N HIS A 12 8.59 -12.93 -9.36
CA HIS A 12 9.74 -12.81 -10.25
C HIS A 12 9.96 -11.41 -10.84
N ARG A 13 9.03 -10.46 -10.68
CA ARG A 13 9.21 -9.10 -11.22
C ARG A 13 10.41 -8.44 -10.52
N PRO A 14 11.47 -8.05 -11.22
CA PRO A 14 12.64 -7.49 -10.57
C PRO A 14 12.30 -6.12 -9.96
N SER A 15 12.80 -5.86 -8.75
CA SER A 15 12.60 -4.60 -8.04
C SER A 15 13.76 -4.32 -7.10
N LYS A 16 14.10 -3.05 -6.92
CA LYS A 16 15.08 -2.59 -5.93
C LYS A 16 14.37 -2.18 -4.64
N SER A 17 14.89 -2.62 -3.50
CA SER A 17 14.43 -2.17 -2.18
C SER A 17 14.59 -0.66 -2.04
N ALA A 18 13.80 -0.07 -1.14
CA ALA A 18 13.84 1.36 -0.90
C ALA A 18 15.23 1.84 -0.49
N GLU A 19 15.66 2.92 -1.13
CA GLU A 19 16.87 3.68 -0.82
C GLU A 19 16.66 5.15 -1.21
N PHE A 20 17.57 6.03 -0.79
CA PHE A 20 17.59 7.38 -1.35
C PHE A 20 18.22 7.34 -2.74
N TRP A 21 17.49 7.85 -3.73
CA TRP A 21 17.95 7.98 -5.12
C TRP A 21 17.58 9.37 -5.65
N ASP A 22 17.78 9.57 -6.96
CA ASP A 22 17.82 10.86 -7.68
C ASP A 22 19.17 11.61 -7.54
N SER A 23 19.39 12.62 -8.38
CA SER A 23 20.65 13.38 -8.41
C SER A 23 20.96 14.17 -7.13
N SER A 24 19.94 14.37 -6.29
CA SER A 24 19.97 15.10 -5.02
C SER A 24 19.77 14.20 -3.79
N SER A 25 19.58 12.89 -3.97
CA SER A 25 19.23 11.95 -2.90
C SER A 25 18.03 12.42 -2.07
N GLU A 26 17.01 12.98 -2.73
CA GLU A 26 15.84 13.58 -2.07
C GLU A 26 14.68 12.58 -1.90
N ILE A 27 14.55 11.59 -2.79
CA ILE A 27 13.43 10.65 -2.81
C ILE A 27 13.85 9.32 -2.17
N LEU A 28 13.07 8.86 -1.19
CA LEU A 28 13.14 7.53 -0.62
C LEU A 28 11.98 6.68 -1.15
N SER A 29 12.29 5.67 -1.97
CA SER A 29 11.30 4.71 -2.47
C SER A 29 11.98 3.45 -3.00
N GLY A 30 11.24 2.34 -3.08
CA GLY A 30 11.64 1.21 -3.92
C GLY A 30 11.47 1.56 -5.40
N LEU A 31 12.18 0.81 -6.26
CA LEU A 31 12.17 1.02 -7.71
C LEU A 31 11.76 -0.27 -8.44
N ASP A 32 10.91 -0.12 -9.45
CA ASP A 32 10.66 -1.16 -10.43
C ASP A 32 11.88 -1.29 -11.35
N MET A 33 12.31 -2.53 -11.56
CA MET A 33 13.47 -2.87 -12.38
C MET A 33 13.07 -3.75 -13.57
N GLU A 34 11.77 -3.94 -13.80
CA GLU A 34 11.28 -4.64 -14.98
C GLU A 34 11.64 -3.89 -16.26
N GLU A 35 12.06 -4.64 -17.28
CA GLU A 35 12.46 -4.08 -18.56
C GLU A 35 11.35 -3.25 -19.20
N GLY A 36 11.65 -2.01 -19.56
CA GLY A 36 10.69 -1.05 -20.10
C GLY A 36 9.76 -0.40 -19.05
N LYS A 37 9.97 -0.68 -17.76
CA LYS A 37 9.25 -0.09 -16.62
C LYS A 37 10.20 0.51 -15.57
N GLU A 38 11.49 0.60 -15.88
CA GLU A 38 12.53 1.03 -14.96
C GLU A 38 12.27 2.44 -14.43
N GLY A 39 12.57 2.63 -13.13
CA GLY A 39 12.37 3.92 -12.47
C GLY A 39 10.92 4.17 -12.01
N GLY A 40 9.99 3.26 -12.30
CA GLY A 40 8.68 3.24 -11.67
C GLY A 40 8.78 3.03 -10.16
N THR A 41 7.80 3.52 -9.40
CA THR A 41 7.70 3.28 -7.96
C THR A 41 6.24 3.15 -7.52
N TRP A 42 5.98 2.37 -6.47
CA TRP A 42 4.65 2.13 -5.92
C TRP A 42 4.34 2.99 -4.69
N LEU A 43 5.37 3.41 -3.95
CA LEU A 43 5.26 4.26 -2.77
C LEU A 43 6.59 4.98 -2.55
N GLY A 44 6.55 6.29 -2.36
CA GLY A 44 7.75 7.07 -2.05
C GLY A 44 7.45 8.33 -1.27
N ILE A 45 8.46 8.81 -0.53
CA ILE A 45 8.45 10.07 0.20
C ILE A 45 9.72 10.86 -0.10
N SER A 46 9.57 12.17 -0.32
CA SER A 46 10.68 13.10 -0.45
C SER A 46 11.06 13.73 0.89
N LYS A 47 12.32 14.16 1.04
CA LYS A 47 12.75 14.97 2.19
C LYS A 47 11.94 16.25 2.40
N LYS A 48 11.29 16.76 1.36
CA LYS A 48 10.39 17.93 1.40
C LYS A 48 8.95 17.59 1.83
N GLY A 49 8.70 16.36 2.28
CA GLY A 49 7.40 15.94 2.81
C GLY A 49 6.37 15.53 1.75
N LYS A 50 6.69 15.59 0.46
CA LYS A 50 5.80 15.06 -0.58
C LYS A 50 5.83 13.54 -0.57
N MET A 51 4.67 12.91 -0.47
CA MET A 51 4.50 11.46 -0.52
C MET A 51 3.49 11.08 -1.60
N ALA A 52 3.70 9.95 -2.26
CA ALA A 52 2.75 9.39 -3.21
C ALA A 52 2.73 7.87 -3.11
N ALA A 53 1.54 7.28 -3.20
CA ALA A 53 1.30 5.85 -3.29
C ALA A 53 0.48 5.56 -4.55
N LEU A 54 0.80 4.48 -5.26
CA LEU A 54 0.08 4.05 -6.46
C LEU A 54 -0.66 2.74 -6.17
N THR A 55 -1.93 2.69 -6.56
CA THR A 55 -2.74 1.47 -6.58
C THR A 55 -3.16 1.19 -8.02
N ASN A 56 -3.29 -0.08 -8.37
CA ASN A 56 -3.63 -0.47 -9.75
C ASN A 56 -5.12 -0.75 -9.85
N TYR A 57 -5.86 0.01 -10.64
CA TYR A 57 -7.24 -0.35 -10.98
C TYR A 57 -7.25 -1.37 -12.13
N MET A 58 -7.60 -2.62 -11.85
CA MET A 58 -7.70 -3.67 -12.86
C MET A 58 -8.91 -3.43 -13.77
N GLN A 59 -8.70 -3.46 -15.09
CA GLN A 59 -9.78 -3.34 -16.07
C GLN A 59 -9.51 -4.13 -17.34
N PRO A 60 -10.55 -4.64 -18.04
CA PRO A 60 -10.40 -5.49 -19.22
C PRO A 60 -9.91 -4.76 -20.48
N LYS A 61 -9.96 -3.41 -20.53
CA LYS A 61 -9.42 -2.61 -21.64
C LYS A 61 -8.54 -1.50 -21.08
N ILE A 62 -7.36 -1.32 -21.66
CA ILE A 62 -6.49 -0.17 -21.37
C ILE A 62 -7.22 1.10 -21.85
N ASP A 63 -7.45 2.03 -20.93
CA ASP A 63 -7.91 3.37 -21.27
C ASP A 63 -6.70 4.20 -21.71
N LYS A 64 -6.68 4.58 -23.00
CA LYS A 64 -5.58 5.35 -23.58
C LYS A 64 -5.65 6.83 -23.20
N ASP A 65 -6.78 7.29 -22.67
CA ASP A 65 -7.05 8.68 -22.30
C ASP A 65 -6.93 8.90 -20.77
N ALA A 66 -6.44 7.89 -20.04
CA ALA A 66 -6.23 7.97 -18.60
C ALA A 66 -5.32 9.17 -18.25
N LYS A 67 -5.89 10.13 -17.51
CA LYS A 67 -5.19 11.37 -17.16
C LYS A 67 -4.03 11.13 -16.18
N GLY A 68 -2.91 11.82 -16.42
CA GLY A 68 -1.74 11.84 -15.55
C GLY A 68 -1.83 12.88 -14.41
N ARG A 69 -0.85 12.81 -13.49
CA ARG A 69 -0.80 13.48 -12.18
C ARG A 69 -1.04 15.00 -12.24
N GLY A 70 -2.00 15.49 -11.46
CA GLY A 70 -2.22 16.90 -11.17
C GLY A 70 -1.25 17.46 -10.11
N SER A 71 -1.10 18.79 -10.10
CA SER A 71 -0.26 19.54 -9.14
C SER A 71 -1.07 19.97 -7.92
N THR A 72 -0.59 19.70 -6.71
CA THR A 72 -1.27 20.06 -5.44
C THR A 72 -0.56 21.22 -4.72
N THR A 73 -1.35 22.06 -4.02
CA THR A 73 -0.89 23.24 -3.27
C THR A 73 -0.19 22.89 -1.95
N LYS A 74 0.72 23.77 -1.49
CA LYS A 74 1.53 23.62 -0.26
C LYS A 74 0.65 23.62 1.02
N GLY A 75 0.76 22.56 1.81
CA GLY A 75 0.17 22.38 3.15
C GLY A 75 0.29 20.93 3.62
N ASP A 76 0.02 20.63 4.89
CA ASP A 76 -0.10 19.26 5.42
C ASP A 76 -1.43 18.63 4.99
N VAL A 77 -1.54 18.39 3.68
CA VAL A 77 -2.78 17.96 3.04
C VAL A 77 -2.55 16.63 2.33
N MET A 78 -3.52 15.73 2.46
CA MET A 78 -3.56 14.47 1.72
C MET A 78 -4.66 14.56 0.68
N TYR A 79 -4.34 14.10 -0.53
CA TYR A 79 -5.30 13.98 -1.61
C TYR A 79 -5.35 12.55 -2.11
N TYR A 80 -6.55 12.09 -2.42
CA TYR A 80 -6.77 10.92 -3.24
C TYR A 80 -6.99 11.37 -4.70
N TYR A 81 -6.32 10.69 -5.62
CA TYR A 81 -6.57 10.85 -7.05
C TYR A 81 -6.61 9.46 -7.69
N GLY A 82 -7.69 9.18 -8.39
CA GLY A 82 -7.86 7.96 -9.17
C GLY A 82 -7.90 8.28 -10.66
N ASN A 83 -7.48 7.32 -11.48
CA ASN A 83 -7.78 7.35 -12.92
C ASN A 83 -9.28 7.10 -13.22
N LYS A 84 -10.07 6.82 -12.18
CA LYS A 84 -11.53 6.67 -12.17
C LYS A 84 -12.10 7.38 -10.95
N GLY A 85 -13.40 7.68 -11.00
CA GLY A 85 -14.10 8.43 -9.96
C GLY A 85 -14.05 9.93 -10.25
N ASP A 86 -13.94 10.73 -9.21
CA ASP A 86 -13.90 12.18 -9.34
C ASP A 86 -12.70 12.63 -10.21
N PRO A 87 -12.93 13.54 -11.18
CA PRO A 87 -11.88 14.01 -12.08
C PRO A 87 -10.87 14.94 -11.37
N GLU A 88 -11.26 15.49 -10.22
CA GLU A 88 -10.44 16.38 -9.40
C GLU A 88 -9.89 15.63 -8.17
N PRO A 89 -8.70 16.00 -7.67
CA PRO A 89 -8.17 15.44 -6.43
C PRO A 89 -9.13 15.61 -5.25
N VAL A 90 -9.46 14.51 -4.57
CA VAL A 90 -10.33 14.50 -3.40
C VAL A 90 -9.50 14.80 -2.15
N PHE A 91 -9.83 15.87 -1.44
CA PHE A 91 -9.20 16.20 -0.17
C PHE A 91 -9.57 15.19 0.92
N LEU A 92 -8.56 14.66 1.61
CA LEU A 92 -8.74 13.75 2.74
C LEU A 92 -8.59 14.52 4.05
N SER A 93 -9.71 14.72 4.75
CA SER A 93 -9.69 15.24 6.12
C SER A 93 -8.95 14.30 7.08
N PRO A 94 -8.49 14.76 8.26
CA PRO A 94 -7.89 13.86 9.25
C PRO A 94 -8.80 12.67 9.58
N GLY A 95 -8.27 11.45 9.47
CA GLY A 95 -9.04 10.22 9.67
C GLY A 95 -8.25 8.96 9.30
N VAL A 96 -8.89 7.80 9.43
CA VAL A 96 -8.33 6.51 8.99
C VAL A 96 -8.92 6.15 7.64
N TYR A 97 -8.05 5.96 6.65
CA TYR A 97 -8.41 5.60 5.29
C TYR A 97 -7.83 4.24 4.92
N GLY A 98 -8.58 3.49 4.13
CA GLY A 98 -8.11 2.26 3.49
C GLY A 98 -8.13 2.47 1.99
N LEU A 99 -7.04 2.10 1.32
CA LEU A 99 -6.93 2.11 -0.13
C LEU A 99 -6.54 0.71 -0.61
N SER A 100 -7.15 0.27 -1.69
CA SER A 100 -6.79 -0.95 -2.41
C SER A 100 -6.87 -0.69 -3.91
N ASN A 101 -6.86 -1.73 -4.72
CA ASN A 101 -6.96 -1.67 -6.18
C ASN A 101 -8.38 -1.29 -6.68
N SER A 102 -9.01 -0.30 -6.05
CA SER A 102 -10.35 0.19 -6.34
C SER A 102 -10.49 1.68 -5.95
N LEU A 103 -11.67 2.25 -6.19
CA LEU A 103 -11.99 3.61 -5.78
C LEU A 103 -11.88 3.79 -4.26
N LEU A 104 -11.62 5.03 -3.84
CA LEU A 104 -11.71 5.42 -2.44
C LEU A 104 -13.05 4.95 -1.84
N ASP A 105 -13.00 4.45 -0.60
CA ASP A 105 -14.17 3.94 0.16
C ASP A 105 -14.88 2.71 -0.41
N THR A 106 -14.32 2.05 -1.43
CA THR A 106 -14.87 0.76 -1.89
C THR A 106 -14.89 -0.24 -0.70
N PRO A 107 -16.05 -0.81 -0.33
CA PRO A 107 -16.22 -1.55 0.92
C PRO A 107 -15.72 -3.00 0.84
N TRP A 108 -14.52 -3.21 0.30
CA TRP A 108 -13.91 -4.54 0.22
C TRP A 108 -13.72 -5.11 1.61
N LYS A 109 -14.22 -6.33 1.87
CA LYS A 109 -14.18 -6.94 3.21
C LYS A 109 -12.76 -7.04 3.74
N LYS A 110 -11.80 -7.37 2.87
CA LYS A 110 -10.36 -7.38 3.21
C LYS A 110 -9.83 -6.05 3.67
N LEU A 111 -10.28 -4.99 3.02
CA LEU A 111 -9.85 -3.63 3.31
C LEU A 111 -10.47 -3.16 4.63
N GLN A 112 -11.75 -3.46 4.85
CA GLN A 112 -12.42 -3.16 6.11
C GLN A 112 -11.79 -3.92 7.29
N TYR A 113 -11.48 -5.20 7.10
CA TYR A 113 -10.78 -6.00 8.11
C TYR A 113 -9.37 -5.47 8.40
N GLY A 114 -8.57 -5.22 7.36
CA GLY A 114 -7.24 -4.63 7.52
C GLY A 114 -7.29 -3.24 8.17
N LYS A 115 -8.27 -2.41 7.82
CA LYS A 115 -8.53 -1.10 8.44
C LYS A 115 -8.89 -1.23 9.91
N GLN A 116 -9.68 -2.23 10.28
CA GLN A 116 -10.02 -2.52 11.67
C GLN A 116 -8.77 -2.90 12.46
N LEU A 117 -7.99 -3.89 11.99
CA LEU A 117 -6.74 -4.31 12.62
C LEU A 117 -5.75 -3.15 12.78
N PHE A 118 -5.59 -2.34 11.72
CA PHE A 118 -4.77 -1.14 11.76
C PHE A 118 -5.26 -0.16 12.84
N THR A 119 -6.56 0.14 12.86
CA THR A 119 -7.16 1.05 13.84
C THR A 119 -6.94 0.58 15.28
N ASP A 120 -6.99 -0.73 15.53
CA ASP A 120 -6.73 -1.31 16.85
C ASP A 120 -5.26 -1.24 17.27
N VAL A 121 -4.32 -1.23 16.32
CA VAL A 121 -2.91 -0.90 16.58
C VAL A 121 -2.77 0.59 16.91
N ILE A 122 -3.41 1.49 16.15
CA ILE A 122 -3.33 2.95 16.40
C ILE A 122 -3.88 3.32 17.78
N LYS A 123 -5.00 2.72 18.22
CA LYS A 123 -5.54 2.97 19.56
C LYS A 123 -4.57 2.62 20.69
N ARG A 124 -3.70 1.63 20.46
CA ARG A 124 -2.66 1.20 21.42
C ARG A 124 -1.34 1.93 21.22
N SER A 125 -1.16 2.68 20.14
CA SER A 125 0.13 3.30 19.80
C SER A 125 0.69 4.26 20.85
N PRO A 126 -0.11 5.00 21.66
CA PRO A 126 0.44 5.85 22.72
C PRO A 126 1.27 5.08 23.76
N ASP A 127 0.99 3.79 23.95
CA ASP A 127 1.68 2.94 24.92
C ASP A 127 2.83 2.12 24.29
N LEU A 128 3.10 2.30 22.99
CA LEU A 128 4.09 1.53 22.25
C LEU A 128 5.33 2.35 21.96
N ALA A 129 6.50 1.75 22.17
CA ALA A 129 7.73 2.22 21.56
C ALA A 129 7.60 2.20 20.03
N LYS A 130 8.33 3.09 19.35
CA LYS A 130 8.26 3.27 17.89
C LYS A 130 8.51 1.97 17.13
N GLU A 131 9.49 1.18 17.56
CA GLU A 131 9.88 -0.09 16.98
C GLU A 131 8.80 -1.15 17.17
N ALA A 132 8.14 -1.15 18.34
CA ALA A 132 7.01 -2.03 18.62
C ALA A 132 5.79 -1.66 17.76
N LEU A 133 5.53 -0.37 17.54
CA LEU A 133 4.49 0.10 16.64
C LEU A 133 4.76 -0.35 15.19
N VAL A 134 5.98 -0.18 14.68
CA VAL A 134 6.38 -0.68 13.36
C VAL A 134 6.15 -2.19 13.25
N HIS A 135 6.55 -2.95 14.27
CA HIS A 135 6.36 -4.39 14.30
C HIS A 135 4.87 -4.80 14.27
N GLU A 136 4.02 -4.16 15.07
CA GLU A 136 2.57 -4.42 15.07
C GLU A 136 1.92 -4.07 13.72
N LEU A 137 2.35 -2.98 13.08
CA LEU A 137 1.86 -2.61 11.75
C LEU A 137 2.31 -3.62 10.66
N ILE A 138 3.54 -4.11 10.73
CA ILE A 138 4.02 -5.19 9.85
C ILE A 138 3.21 -6.48 10.08
N LYS A 139 2.86 -6.79 11.33
CA LYS A 139 2.01 -7.94 11.66
C LYS A 139 0.62 -7.83 11.03
N VAL A 140 0.00 -6.64 11.08
CA VAL A 140 -1.28 -6.38 10.38
C VAL A 140 -1.13 -6.64 8.88
N MET A 141 -0.10 -6.08 8.26
CA MET A 141 0.18 -6.23 6.83
C MET A 141 0.49 -7.67 6.40
N ASN A 142 0.98 -8.51 7.32
CA ASN A 142 1.26 -9.93 7.08
C ASN A 142 0.13 -10.85 7.55
N ASN A 143 -1.03 -10.30 7.94
CA ASN A 143 -2.18 -11.10 8.30
C ASN A 143 -2.69 -11.87 7.07
N GLN A 144 -2.55 -13.20 7.12
CA GLN A 144 -3.02 -14.14 6.11
C GLN A 144 -4.35 -14.79 6.50
N ASP A 145 -4.98 -14.34 7.59
CA ASP A 145 -6.23 -14.94 8.05
C ASP A 145 -7.25 -14.81 6.92
N PRO A 146 -7.69 -15.93 6.34
CA PRO A 146 -8.72 -15.86 5.33
C PRO A 146 -9.98 -15.36 6.04
N ILE A 147 -10.58 -14.31 5.50
CA ILE A 147 -11.89 -13.79 5.94
C ILE A 147 -13.01 -14.85 5.81
N PHE A 148 -12.68 -16.06 5.36
CA PHE A 148 -13.58 -17.16 5.02
C PHE A 148 -14.12 -18.04 6.13
N PHE A 149 -13.63 -17.99 7.37
CA PHE A 149 -14.08 -18.97 8.37
C PHE A 149 -14.79 -18.40 9.60
N ALA A 150 -14.80 -17.09 9.84
CA ALA A 150 -15.33 -16.54 11.09
C ALA A 150 -16.85 -16.30 11.11
N SER A 151 -17.56 -16.37 9.97
CA SER A 151 -19.02 -16.40 10.01
C SER A 151 -19.59 -17.14 8.82
N SER A 152 -20.47 -18.10 9.10
CA SER A 152 -21.27 -18.86 8.14
C SER A 152 -22.26 -18.00 7.32
N ALA A 153 -22.06 -16.68 7.27
CA ALA A 153 -22.96 -15.70 6.67
C ALA A 153 -22.40 -15.05 5.39
N VAL A 154 -21.15 -15.32 5.00
CA VAL A 154 -20.54 -14.71 3.81
C VAL A 154 -20.19 -15.77 2.78
N LYS A 155 -21.05 -15.90 1.75
CA LYS A 155 -20.70 -16.61 0.52
C LYS A 155 -19.60 -15.84 -0.19
N LEU A 156 -18.53 -16.56 -0.54
CA LEU A 156 -17.68 -16.16 -1.65
C LEU A 156 -18.47 -16.11 -2.93
N PRO A 157 -18.10 -15.20 -3.84
CA PRO A 157 -17.09 -14.14 -3.69
C PRO A 157 -17.59 -12.82 -3.12
N ASP A 158 -16.69 -11.92 -2.67
CA ASP A 158 -17.04 -10.56 -2.25
C ASP A 158 -17.71 -9.83 -3.42
N PRO A 159 -18.98 -9.39 -3.32
CA PRO A 159 -19.72 -8.81 -4.44
C PRO A 159 -19.02 -7.62 -5.08
N ALA A 160 -18.26 -6.82 -4.30
CA ALA A 160 -17.52 -5.68 -4.82
C ALA A 160 -16.28 -6.09 -5.64
N ILE A 161 -15.73 -7.28 -5.38
CA ILE A 161 -14.61 -7.83 -6.16
C ILE A 161 -15.15 -8.55 -7.41
N GLU A 162 -16.30 -9.23 -7.31
CA GLU A 162 -16.98 -9.82 -8.47
C GLU A 162 -17.37 -8.77 -9.50
N ASP A 163 -17.97 -7.67 -9.07
CA ASP A 163 -18.40 -6.58 -9.94
C ASP A 163 -17.22 -5.99 -10.73
N GLN A 164 -16.05 -5.85 -10.08
CA GLN A 164 -14.84 -5.36 -10.73
C GLN A 164 -14.22 -6.39 -11.69
N GLY A 165 -14.24 -7.68 -11.33
CA GLY A 165 -13.47 -8.74 -12.01
C GLY A 165 -14.23 -9.57 -13.05
N LYS A 166 -15.56 -9.60 -13.03
CA LYS A 166 -16.42 -10.49 -13.84
C LYS A 166 -15.88 -11.95 -13.87
N ASP A 167 -16.01 -12.65 -14.99
CA ASP A 167 -15.58 -14.05 -15.18
C ASP A 167 -14.07 -14.29 -15.06
N TYR A 168 -13.25 -13.22 -15.12
CA TYR A 168 -11.79 -13.32 -15.21
C TYR A 168 -11.12 -13.62 -13.86
N ILE A 169 -11.78 -13.29 -12.74
CA ILE A 169 -11.15 -13.32 -11.41
C ILE A 169 -11.69 -14.48 -10.55
N LEU A 170 -12.81 -15.12 -10.89
CA LEU A 170 -13.45 -16.20 -10.09
C LEU A 170 -12.49 -17.28 -9.53
N PRO A 171 -11.54 -17.83 -10.31
CA PRO A 171 -10.56 -18.80 -9.79
C PRO A 171 -9.51 -18.22 -8.81
N ILE A 172 -9.33 -16.90 -8.82
CA ILE A 172 -8.28 -16.18 -8.07
C ILE A 172 -8.86 -15.33 -6.92
N LEU A 173 -10.19 -15.09 -6.90
CA LEU A 173 -10.91 -14.26 -5.92
C LEU A 173 -10.59 -14.61 -4.47
N ASN A 174 -10.50 -15.90 -4.14
CA ASN A 174 -10.27 -16.35 -2.75
C ASN A 174 -8.88 -15.97 -2.25
N LYS A 175 -7.88 -15.91 -3.14
CA LYS A 175 -6.48 -15.65 -2.77
C LYS A 175 -6.19 -14.16 -2.61
N TYR A 176 -7.00 -13.29 -3.21
CA TYR A 176 -6.91 -11.83 -3.06
C TYR A 176 -7.62 -11.29 -1.83
N ALA A 177 -8.36 -12.10 -1.08
CA ALA A 177 -9.23 -11.67 0.02
C ALA A 177 -8.50 -11.49 1.37
N ALA A 178 -7.24 -11.89 1.47
CA ALA A 178 -6.42 -11.64 2.66
C ALA A 178 -5.78 -10.25 2.61
N VAL A 179 -5.37 -9.72 3.78
CA VAL A 179 -4.56 -8.50 3.85
C VAL A 179 -3.18 -8.75 3.23
N CYS A 180 -2.59 -9.91 3.54
CA CYS A 180 -1.38 -10.42 2.93
C CYS A 180 -1.73 -11.42 1.82
N VAL A 181 -1.56 -11.01 0.56
CA VAL A 181 -1.90 -11.86 -0.59
C VAL A 181 -0.82 -12.92 -0.79
N ARG A 182 -1.25 -14.17 -0.98
CA ARG A 182 -0.37 -15.31 -1.27
C ARG A 182 -0.98 -16.20 -2.36
N CYS A 183 -0.33 -16.24 -3.52
CA CYS A 183 -0.57 -17.18 -4.62
C CYS A 183 0.75 -17.85 -5.01
N PRO A 184 0.75 -18.90 -5.85
CA PRO A 184 1.97 -19.55 -6.31
C PRO A 184 3.03 -18.61 -6.91
N ASP A 185 2.61 -17.64 -7.75
CA ASP A 185 3.55 -16.74 -8.46
C ASP A 185 3.31 -15.25 -8.21
N TYR A 186 2.36 -14.91 -7.33
CA TYR A 186 1.91 -13.53 -7.09
C TYR A 186 1.52 -13.33 -5.63
N GLY A 187 1.85 -12.17 -5.06
CA GLY A 187 1.38 -11.80 -3.72
C GLY A 187 2.12 -10.62 -3.12
N THR A 188 1.92 -10.37 -1.84
CA THR A 188 2.58 -9.29 -1.11
C THR A 188 4.09 -9.53 -1.06
N ARG A 189 4.87 -8.65 -1.69
CA ARG A 189 6.34 -8.72 -1.74
C ARG A 189 7.04 -7.68 -0.89
N THR A 190 6.36 -6.58 -0.60
CA THR A 190 6.91 -5.49 0.18
C THR A 190 5.87 -4.98 1.15
N ASN A 191 6.28 -4.82 2.41
CA ASN A 191 5.56 -4.07 3.42
C ASN A 191 6.32 -2.77 3.69
N THR A 192 5.65 -1.63 3.69
CA THR A 192 6.26 -0.35 4.03
C THR A 192 5.48 0.31 5.16
N VAL A 193 6.19 0.74 6.20
CA VAL A 193 5.66 1.58 7.28
C VAL A 193 6.33 2.95 7.21
N ILE A 194 5.54 4.01 7.23
CA ILE A 194 6.03 5.39 7.33
C ILE A 194 5.38 6.04 8.55
N LEU A 195 6.20 6.43 9.51
CA LEU A 195 5.81 7.22 10.67
C LEU A 195 6.37 8.63 10.50
N ILE A 196 5.52 9.64 10.66
CA ILE A 196 5.93 11.06 10.73
C ILE A 196 5.35 11.65 12.01
N ASP A 197 6.21 12.10 12.91
CA ASP A 197 5.79 12.75 14.14
C ASP A 197 5.46 14.24 13.93
N ALA A 198 5.01 14.91 15.00
CA ALA A 198 4.63 16.31 14.97
C ALA A 198 5.81 17.26 14.72
N ASP A 199 7.04 16.80 14.97
CA ASP A 199 8.27 17.56 14.75
C ASP A 199 8.86 17.32 13.34
N GLY A 200 8.16 16.53 12.51
CA GLY A 200 8.57 16.20 11.14
C GLY A 200 9.69 15.17 11.08
N HIS A 201 9.94 14.37 12.13
CA HIS A 201 10.85 13.24 12.02
C HIS A 201 10.15 12.07 11.34
N VAL A 202 10.76 11.59 10.27
CA VAL A 202 10.32 10.45 9.49
C VAL A 202 11.04 9.19 9.96
N THR A 203 10.29 8.11 10.15
CA THR A 203 10.81 6.74 10.23
C THR A 203 10.16 5.94 9.12
N PHE A 204 10.96 5.54 8.14
CA PHE A 204 10.55 4.72 7.01
C PHE A 204 11.14 3.32 7.22
N THR A 205 10.30 2.30 7.29
CA THR A 205 10.72 0.91 7.39
C THR A 205 10.12 0.12 6.24
N GLU A 206 10.97 -0.55 5.47
CA GLU A 206 10.56 -1.47 4.41
C GLU A 206 11.00 -2.89 4.75
N ARG A 207 10.08 -3.85 4.62
CA ARG A 207 10.36 -5.28 4.64
C ARG A 207 10.05 -5.85 3.25
N THR A 208 11.07 -6.30 2.54
CA THR A 208 10.97 -6.76 1.14
C THR A 208 11.45 -8.21 0.99
N MET A 209 10.70 -8.98 0.20
CA MET A 209 11.00 -10.37 -0.16
C MET A 209 12.29 -10.45 -1.00
N LEU A 210 13.15 -11.42 -0.71
CA LEU A 210 14.37 -11.69 -1.46
C LEU A 210 14.18 -12.91 -2.36
N ASP A 211 14.79 -12.88 -3.55
CA ASP A 211 14.92 -14.04 -4.45
C ASP A 211 13.62 -14.77 -4.78
N ALA A 212 12.50 -14.05 -4.81
CA ALA A 212 11.16 -14.62 -5.00
C ALA A 212 10.80 -15.72 -3.97
N ASP A 213 11.40 -15.68 -2.78
CA ASP A 213 11.26 -16.66 -1.73
C ASP A 213 10.46 -16.06 -0.55
N VAL A 214 9.27 -16.61 -0.32
CA VAL A 214 8.33 -16.14 0.72
C VAL A 214 8.85 -16.29 2.15
N GLU A 215 9.94 -17.03 2.36
CA GLU A 215 10.57 -17.19 3.67
C GLU A 215 11.78 -16.25 3.85
N LYS A 216 12.29 -15.64 2.77
CA LYS A 216 13.47 -14.76 2.82
C LYS A 216 13.06 -13.30 2.70
N TRP A 217 13.36 -12.53 3.75
CA TRP A 217 13.01 -11.13 3.82
C TRP A 217 14.19 -10.29 4.29
N LYS A 218 14.31 -9.10 3.72
CA LYS A 218 15.20 -8.04 4.20
C LYS A 218 14.36 -6.92 4.78
N THR A 219 14.70 -6.48 5.98
CA THR A 219 14.16 -5.25 6.56
C THR A 219 15.20 -4.15 6.48
N SER A 220 14.80 -2.96 6.07
CA SER A 220 15.64 -1.76 6.04
C SER A 220 14.87 -0.58 6.61
N SER A 221 15.54 0.23 7.42
CA SER A 221 14.94 1.38 8.09
C SER A 221 15.76 2.63 7.85
N TYR A 222 15.08 3.73 7.57
CA TYR A 222 15.65 5.05 7.33
C TYR A 222 15.00 6.06 8.27
N GLN A 223 15.81 6.94 8.83
CA GLN A 223 15.35 8.04 9.68
C GLN A 223 15.90 9.35 9.14
N PHE A 224 15.04 10.35 9.00
CA PHE A 224 15.42 11.69 8.55
C PHE A 224 14.40 12.73 9.03
N LYS A 225 14.80 13.99 9.04
CA LYS A 225 13.90 15.12 9.34
C LYS A 225 13.41 15.74 8.04
N LEU A 226 12.13 16.10 7.98
CA LEU A 226 11.59 16.84 6.85
C LEU A 226 12.29 18.19 6.72
N GLN A 227 12.64 18.54 5.49
CA GLN A 227 13.19 19.83 5.10
C GLN A 227 12.02 20.80 4.90
N THR A 228 11.73 21.56 5.95
CA THR A 228 10.84 22.72 5.89
C THR A 228 11.52 23.90 5.20
#